data_AF-A0A0Q5IWT3-F1
#
_entry.id   AF-A0A0Q5IWT3-F1
#
_cell.length_a   1.000
_cell.length_b   1.000
_cell.length_c   1.000
_cell.angle_alpha   90.00
_cell.angle_beta   90.00
_cell.angle_gamma   90.00
#
_symmetry.space_group_name_H-M   'P 1'
#
loop_
_entity.id
_entity.type
_entity.pdbx_description
1 polymer ?
#
loop_
_entity_poly.entity_id
_entity_poly.type
_entity_poly.pdbx_seq_one_letter_code
_entity_poly.pdbx_strand_id
1 'polypeptide(L)'
;MTERTVTQAGRDKGRILLWLAILLSVLLLGFVTVFTARHNPLYSDRDAYGISKYKFIEACKERLHEPGELSLNLQGQAVPLGQALTQANQLRQGERAVVETTATPAQIVQGVQEAAPGQLGLIVPVLIAAGNGEARRPLAQASMQCVYDRTNARANVTLGVQ
;
A
#
# COMPACT_ATOMS: atom_id res chain seq x y z
N MET A 1 -29.48 -73.01 1.46
CA MET A 1 -28.74 -71.83 1.98
C MET A 1 -27.72 -71.46 0.93
N THR A 2 -27.94 -70.38 0.19
CA THR A 2 -27.06 -69.98 -0.91
C THR A 2 -26.18 -68.84 -0.42
N GLU A 3 -24.92 -69.17 -0.13
CA GLU A 3 -23.91 -68.24 0.34
C GLU A 3 -23.53 -67.29 -0.80
N ARG A 4 -23.77 -65.99 -0.61
CA ARG A 4 -23.34 -64.95 -1.56
C ARG A 4 -21.90 -64.57 -1.24
N THR A 5 -20.96 -65.08 -2.03
CA THR A 5 -19.58 -64.61 -2.05
C THR A 5 -19.54 -63.19 -2.60
N VAL A 6 -19.47 -62.20 -1.71
CA VAL A 6 -19.19 -60.80 -2.06
C VAL A 6 -17.70 -60.70 -2.38
N THR A 7 -17.35 -60.70 -3.67
CA THR A 7 -15.98 -60.51 -4.12
C THR A 7 -15.50 -59.10 -3.81
N GLN A 8 -14.56 -59.01 -2.86
CA GLN A 8 -13.99 -57.78 -2.31
C GLN A 8 -12.94 -57.14 -3.26
N ALA A 9 -13.20 -57.10 -4.57
CA ALA A 9 -12.20 -56.76 -5.59
C ALA A 9 -11.94 -55.24 -5.80
N GLY A 10 -12.59 -54.37 -5.03
CA GLY A 10 -12.51 -52.90 -5.19
C GLY A 10 -11.74 -52.12 -4.11
N ARG A 11 -11.39 -52.77 -2.99
CA ARG A 11 -10.92 -52.06 -1.77
C ARG A 11 -9.52 -51.45 -1.92
N ASP A 12 -8.61 -52.09 -2.64
CA ASP A 12 -7.23 -51.59 -2.81
C ASP A 12 -7.08 -50.57 -3.94
N LYS A 13 -7.87 -50.69 -5.02
CA LYS A 13 -7.90 -49.69 -6.10
C LYS A 13 -8.44 -48.34 -5.61
N GLY A 14 -9.45 -48.36 -4.73
CA GLY A 14 -9.96 -47.15 -4.08
C GLY A 14 -8.94 -46.47 -3.17
N ARG A 15 -8.11 -47.24 -2.45
CA ARG A 15 -7.04 -46.70 -1.59
C ARG A 15 -5.93 -46.02 -2.40
N ILE A 16 -5.53 -46.60 -3.52
CA ILE A 16 -4.48 -46.00 -4.39
C ILE A 16 -4.96 -44.67 -4.97
N LEU A 17 -6.19 -44.62 -5.49
CA LEU A 17 -6.77 -43.39 -6.02
C LEU A 17 -6.90 -42.31 -4.93
N LEU A 18 -7.26 -42.71 -3.70
CA LEU A 18 -7.34 -41.80 -2.56
C LEU A 18 -5.96 -41.22 -2.21
N TRP A 19 -4.91 -42.04 -2.15
CA TRP A 19 -3.55 -41.55 -1.92
C TRP A 19 -3.05 -40.62 -3.04
N LEU A 20 -3.36 -40.95 -4.30
CA LEU A 20 -3.03 -40.10 -5.44
C LEU A 20 -3.74 -38.75 -5.34
N ALA A 21 -5.04 -38.75 -5.00
CA ALA A 21 -5.82 -37.53 -4.83
C ALA A 21 -5.30 -36.68 -3.66
N ILE A 22 -4.91 -37.30 -2.54
CA ILE A 22 -4.28 -36.59 -1.41
C ILE A 22 -2.95 -35.97 -1.86
N LEU A 23 -2.09 -36.73 -2.53
CA LEU A 23 -0.79 -36.25 -2.98
C LEU A 23 -0.93 -35.09 -3.97
N LEU A 24 -1.86 -35.19 -4.93
CA LEU A 24 -2.21 -34.09 -5.84
C LEU A 24 -2.74 -32.87 -5.09
N SER A 25 -3.60 -33.08 -4.08
CA SER A 25 -4.16 -31.97 -3.29
C SER A 25 -3.08 -31.25 -2.50
N VAL A 26 -2.14 -31.99 -1.90
CA VAL A 26 -1.00 -31.42 -1.16
C VAL A 26 -0.05 -30.67 -2.11
N LEU A 27 0.26 -31.24 -3.27
CA LEU A 27 1.06 -30.57 -4.30
C LEU A 27 0.40 -29.29 -4.78
N LEU A 28 -0.91 -29.33 -5.07
CA LEU A 28 -1.68 -28.17 -5.50
C LEU A 28 -1.69 -27.08 -4.43
N LEU A 29 -1.90 -27.46 -3.15
CA LEU A 29 -1.87 -26.53 -2.03
C LEU A 29 -0.49 -25.88 -1.89
N GLY A 30 0.58 -26.67 -1.96
CA GLY A 30 1.95 -26.17 -1.93
C GLY A 30 2.23 -25.20 -3.08
N PHE A 31 1.82 -25.55 -4.29
CA PHE A 31 1.95 -24.70 -5.47
C PHE A 31 1.21 -23.36 -5.32
N VAL A 32 -0.07 -23.40 -4.93
CA VAL A 32 -0.89 -22.19 -4.72
C VAL A 32 -0.28 -21.32 -3.63
N THR A 33 0.23 -21.92 -2.55
CA THR A 33 0.85 -21.18 -1.44
C THR A 33 2.12 -20.46 -1.91
N VAL A 34 2.99 -21.13 -2.66
CA VAL A 34 4.22 -20.51 -3.19
C VAL A 34 3.90 -19.42 -4.21
N PHE A 35 2.95 -19.68 -5.11
CA PHE A 35 2.53 -18.72 -6.13
C PHE A 35 1.93 -17.45 -5.49
N THR A 36 1.01 -17.63 -4.53
CA THR A 36 0.39 -16.51 -3.82
C THR A 36 1.39 -15.73 -2.96
N ALA A 37 2.34 -16.40 -2.31
CA ALA A 37 3.39 -15.73 -1.54
C ALA A 37 4.31 -14.89 -2.43
N ARG A 38 4.74 -15.40 -3.59
CA ARG A 38 5.57 -14.66 -4.55
C ARG A 38 4.85 -13.50 -5.22
N HIS A 39 3.55 -13.63 -5.44
CA HIS A 39 2.71 -12.57 -5.99
C HIS A 39 2.06 -11.70 -4.92
N ASN A 40 2.44 -11.81 -3.64
CA ASN A 40 1.89 -10.98 -2.59
C ASN A 40 2.43 -9.54 -2.75
N PRO A 41 1.58 -8.56 -3.13
CA PRO A 41 2.02 -7.19 -3.39
C PRO A 41 2.48 -6.48 -2.11
N LEU A 42 2.08 -6.99 -0.94
CA LEU A 42 2.49 -6.52 0.39
C LEU A 42 3.72 -7.23 0.93
N TYR A 43 4.30 -8.20 0.20
CA TYR A 43 5.58 -8.78 0.59
C TYR A 43 6.60 -7.66 0.76
N SER A 44 7.23 -7.64 1.93
CA SER A 44 8.13 -6.58 2.32
C SER A 44 9.34 -7.15 3.04
N ASP A 45 10.50 -6.84 2.50
CA ASP A 45 11.78 -7.14 3.14
C ASP A 45 12.07 -6.09 4.22
N ARG A 46 11.67 -6.39 5.46
CA ARG A 46 11.88 -5.47 6.59
C ARG A 46 13.36 -5.32 6.92
N ASP A 47 14.19 -6.32 6.65
CA ASP A 47 15.61 -6.28 6.97
C ASP A 47 16.36 -5.35 6.00
N ALA A 48 15.96 -5.35 4.72
CA ALA A 48 16.46 -4.43 3.71
C ALA A 48 16.09 -2.97 4.02
N TYR A 49 14.81 -2.70 4.32
CA TYR A 49 14.28 -1.32 4.36
C TYR A 49 14.06 -0.76 5.78
N GLY A 50 14.15 -1.58 6.82
CA GLY A 50 13.85 -1.21 8.21
C GLY A 50 12.36 -1.05 8.54
N ILE A 51 11.47 -1.06 7.55
CA ILE A 51 10.01 -0.93 7.70
C ILE A 51 9.29 -1.86 6.69
N SER A 52 8.09 -2.34 7.03
CA SER A 52 7.28 -3.09 6.07
C SER A 52 6.55 -2.15 5.09
N LYS A 53 6.29 -2.59 3.85
CA LYS A 53 5.52 -1.82 2.85
C LYS A 53 4.19 -1.33 3.41
N TYR A 54 3.47 -2.17 4.14
CA TYR A 54 2.22 -1.80 4.80
C TYR A 54 2.42 -0.67 5.81
N LYS A 55 3.41 -0.80 6.72
CA LYS A 55 3.71 0.22 7.72
C LYS A 55 4.23 1.52 7.10
N PHE A 56 4.95 1.41 6.00
CA PHE A 56 5.39 2.56 5.22
C PHE A 56 4.21 3.32 4.61
N ILE A 57 3.26 2.62 3.99
CA ILE A 57 2.03 3.25 3.45
C ILE A 57 1.22 3.91 4.56
N GLU A 58 1.06 3.25 5.71
CA GLU A 58 0.40 3.85 6.89
C GLU A 58 1.12 5.14 7.33
N ALA A 59 2.45 5.10 7.44
CA ALA A 59 3.24 6.27 7.84
C ALA A 59 3.10 7.42 6.85
N CYS A 60 3.10 7.15 5.54
CA CYS A 60 2.87 8.19 4.53
C CYS A 60 1.45 8.78 4.62
N LYS A 61 0.43 7.94 4.84
CA LYS A 61 -0.96 8.38 5.00
C LYS A 61 -1.15 9.22 6.25
N GLU A 62 -0.52 8.86 7.37
CA GLU A 62 -0.63 9.62 8.61
C GLU A 62 -0.11 11.05 8.42
N ARG A 63 1.03 11.21 7.74
CA ARG A 63 1.60 12.53 7.44
C ARG A 63 0.70 13.43 6.60
N LEU A 64 -0.14 12.86 5.73
CA LEU A 64 -1.10 13.65 4.95
C LEU A 64 -2.20 14.29 5.81
N HIS A 65 -2.48 13.72 6.99
CA HIS A 65 -3.46 14.27 7.94
C HIS A 65 -2.89 15.43 8.77
N GLU A 66 -1.58 15.72 8.64
CA GLU A 66 -0.89 16.84 9.29
C GLU A 66 -0.43 17.89 8.25
N PRO A 67 -1.36 18.56 7.56
CA PRO A 67 -1.04 19.43 6.43
C PRO A 67 -0.21 20.68 6.80
N GLY A 68 -0.12 21.00 8.10
CA GLY A 68 0.76 22.06 8.61
C GLY A 68 2.25 21.69 8.55
N GLU A 69 2.58 20.40 8.56
CA GLU A 69 3.96 19.90 8.46
C GLU A 69 4.37 19.54 7.04
N LEU A 70 3.42 19.56 6.09
CA LEU A 70 3.69 19.22 4.70
C LEU A 70 4.47 20.33 4.01
N SER A 71 5.54 19.95 3.31
CA SER A 71 6.32 20.85 2.47
C SER A 71 5.84 20.75 1.02
N LEU A 72 5.53 21.89 0.43
CA LEU A 72 5.21 22.06 -0.97
C LEU A 72 6.47 22.49 -1.73
N ASN A 73 6.91 21.69 -2.68
CA ASN A 73 7.98 22.03 -3.61
C ASN A 73 7.40 22.85 -4.76
N LEU A 74 7.77 24.13 -4.81
CA LEU A 74 7.43 25.07 -5.86
C LEU A 74 8.71 25.48 -6.57
N GLN A 75 8.88 25.05 -7.81
CA GLN A 75 10.03 25.44 -8.66
C GLN A 75 11.41 25.21 -7.99
N GLY A 76 11.56 24.15 -7.20
CA GLY A 76 12.81 23.82 -6.51
C GLY A 76 12.98 24.45 -5.12
N GLN A 77 12.00 25.22 -4.65
CA GLN A 77 11.96 25.75 -3.28
C GLN A 77 10.92 24.99 -2.45
N ALA A 78 11.32 24.50 -1.28
CA ALA A 78 10.42 23.88 -0.32
C ALA A 78 9.77 24.95 0.56
N VAL A 79 8.46 25.12 0.44
CA VAL A 79 7.64 26.07 1.21
C VAL A 79 6.61 25.29 2.03
N PRO A 80 6.42 25.56 3.33
CA PRO A 80 5.35 24.92 4.10
C PRO A 80 3.97 25.15 3.44
N LEU A 81 3.18 24.09 3.28
CA LEU A 81 1.90 24.14 2.56
C LEU A 81 0.96 25.19 3.14
N GLY A 82 0.87 25.29 4.47
CA GLY A 82 0.05 26.30 5.13
C GLY A 82 0.48 27.74 4.77
N GLN A 83 1.78 28.00 4.66
CA GLN A 83 2.29 29.30 4.24
C GLN A 83 1.99 29.58 2.77
N ALA A 84 2.20 28.61 1.89
CA ALA A 84 1.91 28.74 0.45
C ALA A 84 0.43 29.07 0.20
N LEU A 85 -0.48 28.37 0.89
CA LEU A 85 -1.92 28.61 0.75
C LEU A 85 -2.37 29.94 1.35
N THR A 86 -1.73 30.38 2.44
CA THR A 86 -2.01 31.69 3.05
C THR A 86 -1.52 32.83 2.15
N GLN A 87 -0.32 32.72 1.58
CA GLN A 87 0.24 33.70 0.65
C GLN A 87 -0.62 33.83 -0.62
N ALA A 88 -1.16 32.72 -1.10
CA ALA A 88 -2.06 32.70 -2.26
C ALA A 88 -3.51 33.14 -1.93
N ASN A 89 -3.79 33.51 -0.67
CA ASN A 89 -5.13 33.85 -0.17
C ASN A 89 -6.19 32.79 -0.49
N GLN A 90 -5.81 31.51 -0.44
CA GLN A 90 -6.66 30.38 -0.83
C GLN A 90 -7.48 29.80 0.33
N LEU A 91 -7.10 30.08 1.58
CA LEU A 91 -7.81 29.63 2.78
C LEU A 91 -8.75 30.74 3.29
N ARG A 92 -10.05 30.45 3.38
CA ARG A 92 -11.01 31.34 4.03
C ARG A 92 -10.91 31.23 5.55
N GLN A 93 -11.49 32.19 6.28
CA GLN A 93 -11.54 32.13 7.75
C GLN A 93 -12.19 30.82 8.22
N GLY A 94 -11.45 30.06 9.03
CA GLY A 94 -11.89 28.77 9.57
C GLY A 94 -11.67 27.56 8.65
N GLU A 95 -11.23 27.75 7.40
CA GLU A 95 -10.83 26.64 6.53
C GLU A 95 -9.42 26.17 6.87
N ARG A 96 -9.19 24.85 6.77
CA ARG A 96 -7.87 24.22 6.86
C ARG A 96 -7.52 23.59 5.53
N ALA A 97 -6.22 23.51 5.25
CA ALA A 97 -5.72 22.69 4.17
C ALA A 97 -6.03 21.22 4.46
N VAL A 98 -6.40 20.47 3.44
CA VAL A 98 -6.60 19.02 3.47
C VAL A 98 -5.91 18.47 2.24
N VAL A 99 -5.15 17.39 2.39
CA VAL A 99 -4.47 16.72 1.29
C VAL A 99 -4.95 15.29 1.24
N GLU A 100 -5.47 14.89 0.09
CA GLU A 100 -6.05 13.57 -0.09
C GLU A 100 -5.45 12.87 -1.29
N THR A 101 -5.16 11.58 -1.17
CA THR A 101 -4.76 10.80 -2.33
C THR A 101 -5.95 10.49 -3.22
N THR A 102 -5.78 10.69 -4.53
CA THR A 102 -6.74 10.29 -5.55
C THR A 102 -6.42 8.91 -6.12
N ALA A 103 -5.32 8.29 -5.67
CA ALA A 103 -4.90 6.95 -6.08
C ALA A 103 -5.75 5.88 -5.38
N THR A 104 -6.06 4.82 -6.13
CA THR A 104 -6.72 3.63 -5.57
C THR A 104 -5.77 2.85 -4.65
N PRO A 105 -6.29 2.06 -3.69
CA PRO A 105 -5.44 1.22 -2.83
C PRO A 105 -4.46 0.32 -3.60
N ALA A 106 -4.91 -0.25 -4.73
CA ALA A 106 -4.07 -1.07 -5.59
C ALA A 106 -2.90 -0.27 -6.19
N GLN A 107 -3.17 0.95 -6.67
CA GLN A 107 -2.14 1.85 -7.21
C GLN A 107 -1.15 2.30 -6.12
N ILE A 108 -1.62 2.56 -4.89
CA ILE A 108 -0.75 2.92 -3.77
C ILE A 108 0.22 1.78 -3.46
N VAL A 109 -0.27 0.55 -3.34
CA VAL A 109 0.58 -0.62 -3.05
C VAL A 109 1.58 -0.86 -4.18
N GLN A 110 1.16 -0.72 -5.43
CA GLN A 110 2.03 -0.88 -6.61
C GLN A 110 3.05 0.25 -6.74
N GLY A 111 2.74 1.46 -6.27
CA GLY A 111 3.62 2.62 -6.30
C GLY A 111 4.71 2.61 -5.22
N VAL A 112 4.69 1.64 -4.30
CA VAL A 112 5.78 1.46 -3.32
C VAL A 112 6.96 0.76 -3.98
N GLN A 113 8.04 1.52 -4.12
CA GLN A 113 9.28 1.09 -4.75
C GLN A 113 10.49 1.56 -3.95
N GLU A 114 11.68 1.05 -4.28
CA GLU A 114 12.91 1.53 -3.69
C GLU A 114 13.27 2.90 -4.29
N ALA A 115 13.36 3.95 -3.45
CA ALA A 115 13.73 5.30 -3.87
C ALA A 115 15.26 5.48 -3.97
N ALA A 116 15.98 4.81 -3.08
CA ALA A 116 17.43 4.77 -2.98
C ALA A 116 17.82 3.47 -2.25
N PRO A 117 19.09 3.02 -2.31
CA PRO A 117 19.54 1.81 -1.62
C PRO A 117 19.07 1.75 -0.16
N GLY A 118 18.17 0.81 0.16
CA GLY A 118 17.62 0.62 1.50
C GLY A 118 16.55 1.64 1.93
N GLN A 119 15.98 2.42 1.00
CA GLN A 119 14.91 3.38 1.27
C GLN A 119 13.66 3.05 0.45
N LEU A 120 12.51 2.92 1.14
CA LEU A 120 11.22 2.83 0.46
C LEU A 120 10.70 4.23 0.10
N GLY A 121 10.20 4.35 -1.12
CA GLY A 121 9.53 5.50 -1.67
C GLY A 121 8.13 5.18 -2.16
N LEU A 122 7.26 6.18 -2.15
CA LEU A 122 5.92 6.15 -2.71
C LEU A 122 5.66 7.47 -3.41
N ILE A 123 5.25 7.41 -4.67
CA ILE A 123 4.80 8.58 -5.44
C ILE A 123 3.36 8.36 -5.87
N VAL A 124 2.44 9.22 -5.43
CA VAL A 124 1.03 9.13 -5.79
C VAL A 124 0.41 10.51 -6.05
N PRO A 125 -0.58 10.62 -6.93
CA PRO A 125 -1.34 11.85 -7.09
C PRO A 125 -2.16 12.16 -5.83
N VAL A 126 -2.23 13.45 -5.50
CA VAL A 126 -3.02 14.00 -4.41
C VAL A 126 -3.78 15.24 -4.86
N LEU A 127 -4.91 15.48 -4.21
CA LEU A 127 -5.71 16.68 -4.31
C LEU A 127 -5.50 17.52 -3.05
N ILE A 128 -5.09 18.78 -3.24
CA ILE A 128 -5.05 19.78 -2.18
C ILE A 128 -6.41 20.48 -2.18
N ALA A 129 -7.10 20.45 -1.04
CA ALA A 129 -8.39 21.08 -0.84
C ALA A 129 -8.37 22.01 0.39
N ALA A 130 -9.27 22.99 0.42
CA ALA A 130 -9.61 23.74 1.62
C ALA A 130 -10.94 23.22 2.18
N GLY A 131 -11.05 23.07 3.49
CA GLY A 131 -12.30 22.65 4.10
C GLY A 131 -12.37 22.88 5.60
N ASN A 132 -13.59 22.82 6.12
CA ASN A 132 -13.85 22.77 7.55
C ASN A 132 -14.81 21.59 7.81
N GLY A 133 -14.23 20.44 8.18
CA GLY A 133 -14.97 19.18 8.28
C GLY A 133 -15.16 18.49 6.93
N GLU A 134 -16.40 18.11 6.60
CA GLU A 134 -16.74 17.34 5.40
C GLU A 134 -16.81 18.18 4.11
N ALA A 135 -17.05 19.48 4.22
CA ALA A 135 -17.09 20.37 3.07
C ALA A 135 -15.66 20.61 2.55
N ARG A 136 -15.38 20.14 1.33
CA ARG A 136 -14.07 20.30 0.68
C ARG A 136 -14.18 21.05 -0.64
N ARG A 137 -13.38 22.11 -0.77
CA ARG A 137 -13.20 22.89 -1.99
C ARG A 137 -11.83 22.56 -2.60
N PRO A 138 -11.77 21.97 -3.81
CA PRO A 138 -10.50 21.67 -4.45
C PRO A 138 -9.73 22.97 -4.75
N LEU A 139 -8.43 22.96 -4.47
CA LEU A 139 -7.52 24.09 -4.72
C LEU A 139 -6.55 23.78 -5.85
N ALA A 140 -5.86 22.64 -5.77
CA ALA A 140 -4.83 22.26 -6.72
C ALA A 140 -4.63 20.75 -6.75
N GLN A 141 -4.14 20.23 -7.88
CA GLN A 141 -3.63 18.86 -7.98
C GLN A 141 -2.12 18.88 -7.76
N ALA A 142 -1.60 17.86 -7.10
CA ALA A 142 -0.18 17.71 -6.81
C ALA A 142 0.22 16.22 -6.83
N SER A 143 1.52 15.94 -6.82
CA SER A 143 2.07 14.63 -6.52
C SER A 143 2.64 14.62 -5.12
N MET A 144 2.32 13.59 -4.35
CA MET A 144 2.97 13.32 -3.08
C MET A 144 4.17 12.41 -3.35
N GLN A 145 5.33 12.79 -2.85
CA GLN A 145 6.51 11.94 -2.74
C GLN A 145 6.77 11.67 -1.26
N CYS A 146 6.65 10.41 -0.86
CA CYS A 146 6.96 9.96 0.48
C CYS A 146 8.21 9.08 0.44
N VAL A 147 9.17 9.35 1.32
CA VAL A 147 10.40 8.54 1.46
C VAL A 147 10.61 8.19 2.92
N TYR A 148 10.92 6.93 3.21
CA TYR A 148 11.25 6.47 4.56
C TYR A 148 12.74 6.67 4.84
N ASP A 149 13.03 7.51 5.82
CA ASP A 149 14.38 7.65 6.38
C ASP A 149 14.56 6.68 7.56
N ARG A 150 15.38 5.64 7.33
CA ARG A 150 15.72 4.64 8.33
C ARG A 150 16.50 5.22 9.52
N THR A 151 17.29 6.26 9.30
CA THR A 151 18.14 6.89 10.34
C THR A 151 17.27 7.57 11.39
N ASN A 152 16.27 8.32 10.93
CA ASN A 152 15.34 9.05 11.79
C ASN A 152 14.06 8.27 12.11
N ALA A 153 13.93 7.04 11.58
CA ALA A 153 12.74 6.19 11.66
C ALA A 153 11.44 6.94 11.29
N ARG A 154 11.50 7.78 10.26
CA ARG A 154 10.41 8.69 9.87
C ARG A 154 10.14 8.65 8.38
N ALA A 155 8.85 8.66 8.03
CA ALA A 155 8.41 8.98 6.68
C ALA A 155 8.43 10.50 6.49
N ASN A 156 9.08 10.95 5.42
CA ASN A 156 9.14 12.34 5.00
C ASN A 156 8.27 12.50 3.76
N VAL A 157 7.33 13.45 3.80
CA VAL A 157 6.39 13.70 2.71
C VAL A 157 6.64 15.08 2.13
N THR A 158 6.83 15.12 0.82
CA THR A 158 6.91 16.34 0.03
C THR A 158 5.82 16.34 -1.04
N LEU A 159 5.24 17.50 -1.30
CA LEU A 159 4.22 17.69 -2.32
C LEU A 159 4.83 18.45 -3.50
N GLY A 160 4.70 17.96 -4.73
CA GLY A 160 5.09 18.67 -5.94
C GLY A 160 3.85 19.12 -6.70
N VAL A 161 3.73 20.41 -7.00
CA VAL A 161 2.63 20.90 -7.85
C VAL A 161 2.99 20.62 -9.31
N GLN A 162 2.03 20.13 -10.09
CA GLN A 162 2.17 19.97 -11.54
C GLN A 162 1.80 21.25 -12.27
#